data_AF-A0A3D4ITS8-F1
#
_entry.id   AF-A0A3D4ITS8-F1
#
_cell.length_a   1.000
_cell.length_b   1.000
_cell.length_c   1.000
_cell.angle_alpha   90.00
_cell.angle_beta   90.00
_cell.angle_gamma   90.00
#
_symmetry.space_group_name_H-M   'P 1'
#
loop_
_entity.id
_entity.type
_entity.pdbx_description
1 polymer ?
#
loop_
_entity_poly.entity_id
_entity_poly.type
_entity_poly.pdbx_seq_one_letter_code
_entity_poly.pdbx_strand_id
1 'polypeptide(L)'
;MQLIQVANSILLQLTTIIEQMEETDFTQPCPSLANSSIGQHIRHTLEFFLCLETGCKNGVVNYDNRAHDKLIESDKFIALATIERIKSFIAGNKEDFNLKLQACYQQSNSDFVNMNTNYFRELTYNIEHAVHHMAIIKIGIREIAPSLTLPADFGIAASTIRHQHSQLATSR
;
A
#
# COMPACT_ATOMS: atom_id res chain seq x y z
N MET A 1 2.18 -4.87 18.10
CA MET A 1 1.25 -6.00 17.83
C MET A 1 0.06 -5.60 16.96
N GLN A 2 -0.65 -4.50 17.25
CA GLN A 2 -1.80 -4.04 16.44
C GLN A 2 -1.43 -3.58 15.01
N LEU A 3 -0.38 -2.76 14.83
CA LEU A 3 0.02 -2.26 13.51
C LEU A 3 0.40 -3.38 12.53
N ILE A 4 1.11 -4.40 13.02
CA ILE A 4 1.49 -5.58 12.22
C ILE A 4 0.25 -6.34 11.75
N GLN A 5 -0.75 -6.53 12.62
CA GLN A 5 -2.01 -7.18 12.24
C GLN A 5 -2.77 -6.37 11.20
N VAL A 6 -2.82 -5.04 11.36
CA VAL A 6 -3.47 -4.14 10.39
C VAL A 6 -2.77 -4.18 9.03
N ALA A 7 -1.44 -4.07 9.01
CA ALA A 7 -0.66 -4.17 7.77
C ALA A 7 -0.88 -5.53 7.07
N ASN A 8 -0.85 -6.64 7.83
CA ASN A 8 -1.13 -7.96 7.27
C ASN A 8 -2.56 -8.10 6.73
N SER A 9 -3.55 -7.49 7.39
CA SER A 9 -4.93 -7.46 6.89
C SER A 9 -5.03 -6.72 5.56
N ILE A 10 -4.37 -5.56 5.43
CA ILE A 10 -4.31 -4.79 4.18
C ILE A 10 -3.66 -5.61 3.07
N LEU A 11 -2.52 -6.23 3.35
CA LEU A 11 -1.80 -7.06 2.38
C LEU A 11 -2.61 -8.29 1.96
N LEU A 12 -3.37 -8.88 2.88
CA LEU A 12 -4.32 -9.95 2.58
C LEU A 12 -5.47 -9.46 1.68
N GLN A 13 -6.04 -8.28 1.95
CA GLN A 13 -7.06 -7.71 1.08
C GLN A 13 -6.53 -7.46 -0.34
N LEU A 14 -5.31 -6.93 -0.47
CA LEU A 14 -4.65 -6.78 -1.78
C LEU A 14 -4.45 -8.14 -2.46
N THR A 15 -3.96 -9.15 -1.73
CA THR A 15 -3.77 -10.52 -2.22
C THR A 15 -5.07 -11.07 -2.80
N THR A 16 -6.15 -11.03 -2.01
CA THR A 16 -7.49 -11.52 -2.39
C THR A 16 -8.01 -10.88 -3.67
N ILE A 17 -7.76 -9.58 -3.87
CA ILE A 17 -8.19 -8.89 -5.09
C ILE A 17 -7.31 -9.29 -6.27
N ILE A 18 -5.99 -9.25 -6.11
CA ILE A 18 -5.06 -9.59 -7.19
C ILE A 18 -5.28 -11.02 -7.68
N GLU A 19 -5.52 -11.98 -6.77
CA GLU A 19 -5.80 -13.38 -7.13
C GLU A 19 -7.03 -13.51 -8.03
N GLN A 20 -8.10 -12.77 -7.76
CA GLN A 20 -9.36 -12.78 -8.52
C GLN A 20 -9.28 -12.07 -9.88
N MET A 21 -8.31 -11.17 -10.09
CA MET A 21 -8.23 -10.38 -11.32
C MET A 21 -7.68 -11.19 -12.49
N GLU A 22 -8.22 -10.97 -13.68
CA GLU A 22 -7.56 -11.42 -14.91
C GLU A 22 -6.27 -10.61 -15.15
N GLU A 23 -5.28 -11.22 -15.82
CA GLU A 23 -4.01 -10.55 -16.12
C GLU A 23 -4.20 -9.29 -16.98
N THR A 24 -5.21 -9.29 -17.85
CA THR A 24 -5.59 -8.13 -18.66
C THR A 24 -6.10 -6.98 -17.80
N ASP A 25 -6.96 -7.27 -16.81
CA ASP A 25 -7.51 -6.25 -15.90
C ASP A 25 -6.43 -5.65 -15.00
N PHE A 26 -5.42 -6.44 -14.65
CA PHE A 26 -4.29 -5.98 -13.85
C PHE A 26 -3.43 -4.95 -14.62
N THR A 27 -3.23 -5.15 -15.92
CA THR A 27 -2.24 -4.40 -16.71
C THR A 27 -2.84 -3.33 -17.60
N GLN A 28 -4.13 -3.42 -17.96
CA GLN A 28 -4.74 -2.49 -18.90
C GLN A 28 -4.88 -1.06 -18.31
N PRO A 29 -4.70 -0.01 -19.13
CA PRO A 29 -4.97 1.36 -18.73
C PRO A 29 -6.43 1.56 -18.32
N CYS A 30 -6.65 2.32 -17.24
CA CYS A 30 -7.99 2.69 -16.79
C CYS A 30 -8.19 4.22 -16.87
N PRO A 31 -9.18 4.71 -17.65
CA PRO A 31 -9.48 6.14 -17.76
C PRO A 31 -9.72 6.84 -16.42
N SER A 32 -10.48 6.26 -15.49
CA SER A 32 -10.70 6.86 -14.16
C SER A 32 -9.44 6.91 -13.30
N LEU A 33 -8.38 6.19 -13.68
CA LEU A 33 -7.07 6.22 -13.03
C LEU A 33 -6.05 7.08 -13.82
N ALA A 34 -6.53 8.07 -14.57
CA ALA A 34 -5.70 8.90 -15.44
C ALA A 34 -4.85 8.07 -16.43
N ASN A 35 -5.45 7.00 -16.98
CA ASN A 35 -4.82 6.01 -17.85
C ASN A 35 -3.70 5.17 -17.20
N SER A 36 -3.59 5.19 -15.86
CA SER A 36 -2.75 4.22 -15.15
C SER A 36 -3.48 2.88 -15.04
N SER A 37 -2.72 1.79 -14.92
CA SER A 37 -3.29 0.47 -14.65
C SER A 37 -3.45 0.22 -13.15
N ILE A 38 -4.24 -0.80 -12.80
CA ILE A 38 -4.33 -1.26 -11.40
C ILE A 38 -2.97 -1.75 -10.91
N GLY A 39 -2.22 -2.48 -11.75
CA GLY A 39 -0.87 -2.94 -11.47
C GLY A 39 0.09 -1.81 -11.11
N GLN A 40 -0.01 -0.65 -11.76
CA GLN A 40 0.80 0.53 -11.42
C GLN A 40 0.53 1.07 -10.02
N HIS A 41 -0.74 1.10 -9.60
CA HIS A 41 -1.12 1.49 -8.23
C HIS A 41 -0.72 0.43 -7.19
N ILE A 42 -0.80 -0.87 -7.55
CA ILE A 42 -0.32 -1.97 -6.71
C ILE A 42 1.19 -1.84 -6.50
N ARG A 43 2.00 -1.75 -7.56
CA ARG A 43 3.45 -1.51 -7.44
C ARG A 43 3.73 -0.31 -6.55
N HIS A 44 3.10 0.82 -6.84
CA HIS A 44 3.32 2.04 -6.07
C HIS A 44 3.07 1.83 -4.57
N THR A 45 2.02 1.09 -4.21
CA THR A 45 1.72 0.71 -2.82
C THR A 45 2.78 -0.21 -2.23
N LEU A 46 3.15 -1.29 -2.94
CA LEU A 46 4.10 -2.28 -2.44
C LEU A 46 5.51 -1.71 -2.26
N GLU A 47 5.93 -0.81 -3.14
CA GLU A 47 7.26 -0.20 -3.06
C GLU A 47 7.47 0.66 -1.82
N PHE A 48 6.41 1.21 -1.21
CA PHE A 48 6.55 1.91 0.07
C PHE A 48 6.97 0.93 1.18
N PHE A 49 6.43 -0.29 1.18
CA PHE A 49 6.87 -1.33 2.09
C PHE A 49 8.29 -1.82 1.78
N LEU A 50 8.69 -1.90 0.51
CA LEU A 50 10.06 -2.27 0.12
C LEU A 50 11.08 -1.17 0.48
N CYS A 51 10.70 0.11 0.37
CA CYS A 51 11.50 1.23 0.87
C CYS A 51 11.67 1.17 2.38
N LEU A 52 10.61 0.84 3.12
CA LEU A 52 10.70 0.62 4.56
C LEU A 52 11.60 -0.57 4.90
N GLU A 53 11.45 -1.71 4.22
CA GLU A 53 12.32 -2.88 4.40
C GLU A 53 13.81 -2.51 4.21
N THR A 54 14.11 -1.78 3.14
CA THR A 54 15.47 -1.34 2.84
C THR A 54 15.97 -0.33 3.86
N GLY A 55 15.11 0.63 4.25
CA GLY A 55 15.45 1.65 5.22
C GLY A 55 15.67 1.12 6.63
N CYS A 56 14.98 0.04 7.02
CA CYS A 56 15.26 -0.66 8.28
C CYS A 56 16.68 -1.24 8.33
N LYS A 57 17.22 -1.71 7.18
CA LYS A 57 18.60 -2.24 7.11
C LYS A 57 19.65 -1.12 7.17
N ASN A 58 19.33 0.04 6.60
CA ASN A 58 20.29 1.14 6.41
C ASN A 58 20.15 2.28 7.44
N GLY A 59 19.10 2.27 8.28
CA GLY A 59 18.77 3.34 9.23
C GLY A 59 18.09 4.56 8.61
N VAL A 60 17.84 4.57 7.29
CA VAL A 60 17.24 5.70 6.55
C VAL A 60 16.19 5.19 5.57
N VAL A 61 14.94 5.63 5.73
CA VAL A 61 13.83 5.38 4.82
C VAL A 61 13.73 6.53 3.82
N ASN A 62 13.55 6.21 2.54
CA ASN A 62 13.36 7.20 1.47
C ASN A 62 12.33 6.66 0.46
N TYR A 63 11.14 7.27 0.41
CA TYR A 63 10.05 6.87 -0.50
C TYR A 63 10.12 7.51 -1.88
N ASP A 64 10.99 8.52 -2.05
CA ASP A 64 11.22 9.17 -3.35
C ASP A 64 12.15 8.29 -4.21
N ASN A 65 13.06 7.56 -3.57
CA ASN A 65 14.01 6.66 -4.21
C ASN A 65 13.46 5.23 -4.43
N ARG A 66 12.18 5.11 -4.78
CA ARG A 66 11.56 3.82 -5.13
C ARG A 66 12.13 3.30 -6.46
N ALA A 67 12.19 1.97 -6.59
CA ALA A 67 12.80 1.31 -7.76
C ALA A 67 12.02 1.51 -9.07
N HIS A 68 10.72 1.75 -8.99
CA HIS A 68 9.80 1.73 -10.13
C HIS A 68 9.89 0.42 -10.91
N ASP A 69 9.88 -0.70 -10.17
CA ASP A 69 10.03 -2.03 -10.76
C ASP A 69 8.81 -2.38 -11.63
N LYS A 70 9.04 -2.38 -12.95
CA LYS A 70 8.00 -2.63 -13.94
C LYS A 70 7.42 -4.03 -13.86
N LEU A 71 8.18 -5.01 -13.37
CA LEU A 71 7.68 -6.38 -13.26
C LEU A 71 6.54 -6.49 -12.24
N ILE A 72 6.60 -5.70 -11.16
CA ILE A 72 5.53 -5.67 -10.15
C ILE A 72 4.23 -5.11 -10.73
N GLU A 73 4.30 -4.16 -11.68
CA GLU A 73 3.10 -3.58 -12.31
C GLU A 73 2.61 -4.33 -13.55
N SER A 74 3.44 -5.18 -14.17
CA SER A 74 3.07 -5.93 -15.38
C SER A 74 2.79 -7.41 -15.16
N ASP A 75 3.15 -7.98 -14.00
CA ASP A 75 2.92 -9.39 -13.68
C ASP A 75 2.29 -9.53 -12.29
N LYS A 76 1.03 -9.98 -12.25
CA LYS A 76 0.29 -10.15 -10.99
C LYS A 76 0.92 -11.17 -10.06
N PHE A 77 1.61 -12.19 -10.57
CA PHE A 77 2.27 -13.21 -9.76
C PHE A 77 3.53 -12.67 -9.08
N ILE A 78 4.25 -11.77 -9.76
CA ILE A 78 5.37 -11.02 -9.15
C ILE A 78 4.85 -10.09 -8.05
N ALA A 79 3.71 -9.41 -8.26
CA ALA A 79 3.08 -8.60 -7.23
C ALA A 79 2.68 -9.45 -5.99
N LEU A 80 2.09 -10.63 -6.20
CA LEU A 80 1.74 -11.57 -5.12
C LEU A 80 2.97 -12.06 -4.35
N ALA A 81 4.03 -12.46 -5.05
CA ALA A 81 5.30 -12.84 -4.43
C ALA A 81 5.92 -11.69 -3.61
N THR A 82 5.79 -10.47 -4.10
CA THR A 82 6.23 -9.26 -3.40
C THR A 82 5.43 -9.04 -2.11
N ILE A 83 4.11 -9.27 -2.13
CA ILE A 83 3.27 -9.20 -0.94
C ILE A 83 3.74 -10.22 0.12
N GLU A 84 4.01 -11.46 -0.25
CA GLU A 84 4.48 -12.48 0.71
C GLU A 84 5.85 -12.13 1.31
N ARG A 85 6.75 -11.55 0.51
CA ARG A 85 8.02 -10.99 1.01
C ARG A 85 7.77 -9.89 2.04
N ILE A 86 6.87 -8.94 1.75
CA ILE A 86 6.53 -7.84 2.66
C ILE A 86 5.92 -8.38 3.96
N LYS A 87 5.01 -9.34 3.89
CA LYS A 87 4.43 -10.00 5.08
C LYS A 87 5.50 -10.63 5.95
N SER A 88 6.46 -11.32 5.33
CA SER A 88 7.60 -11.93 6.03
C SER A 88 8.49 -10.89 6.71
N PHE A 89 8.78 -9.79 6.02
CA PHE A 89 9.50 -8.64 6.59
C PHE A 89 8.80 -8.06 7.82
N ILE A 90 7.50 -7.78 7.72
CA ILE A 90 6.72 -7.21 8.83
C ILE A 90 6.65 -8.20 10.01
N ALA A 91 6.47 -9.49 9.75
CA ALA A 91 6.43 -10.51 10.79
C ALA A 91 7.76 -10.63 11.58
N GLY A 92 8.89 -10.34 10.93
CA GLY A 92 10.23 -10.32 11.54
C GLY A 92 10.53 -9.07 12.39
N ASN A 93 9.79 -7.98 12.23
CA ASN A 93 10.04 -6.70 12.90
C ASN A 93 8.93 -6.38 13.92
N LYS A 94 9.09 -6.91 15.14
CA LYS A 94 8.05 -6.82 16.19
C LYS A 94 8.21 -5.65 17.16
N GLU A 95 9.37 -5.02 17.17
CA GLU A 95 9.74 -3.93 18.08
C GLU A 95 9.88 -2.61 17.32
N ASP A 96 9.72 -1.50 18.05
CA ASP A 96 9.96 -0.17 17.48
C ASP A 96 11.44 0.20 17.60
N PHE A 97 11.95 0.94 16.62
CA PHE A 97 13.32 1.42 16.62
C PHE A 97 13.45 2.70 15.80
N ASN A 98 14.44 3.51 16.17
CA ASN A 98 14.68 4.81 15.55
C ASN A 98 15.18 4.67 14.11
N LEU A 99 14.68 5.55 13.25
CA LEU A 99 15.05 5.66 11.85
C LEU A 99 15.18 7.15 11.48
N LYS A 100 15.74 7.41 10.30
CA LYS A 100 15.62 8.71 9.63
C LYS A 100 14.70 8.58 8.43
N LEU A 101 13.85 9.58 8.22
CA LEU A 101 13.13 9.75 6.96
C LEU A 101 13.88 10.79 6.12
N GLN A 102 14.17 10.44 4.88
CA GLN A 102 14.76 11.32 3.89
C GLN A 102 13.73 11.59 2.79
N ALA A 103 13.46 12.87 2.51
CA ALA A 103 12.50 13.30 1.49
C ALA A 103 13.02 14.49 0.69
N CYS A 104 12.73 14.53 -0.61
CA CYS A 104 13.03 15.64 -1.50
C CYS A 104 11.74 16.17 -2.14
N TYR A 105 11.42 17.43 -1.88
CA TYR A 105 10.24 18.10 -2.45
C TYR A 105 10.60 19.13 -3.53
N GLN A 106 11.89 19.31 -3.84
CA GLN A 106 12.35 20.26 -4.84
C GLN A 106 12.53 19.56 -6.19
N GLN A 107 11.93 20.13 -7.24
CA GLN A 107 11.93 19.53 -8.57
C GLN A 107 13.27 19.69 -9.31
N SER A 108 14.09 20.66 -8.90
CA SER A 108 15.30 21.09 -9.60
C SER A 108 16.60 20.89 -8.84
N ASN A 109 16.57 20.41 -7.59
CA ASN A 109 17.78 20.03 -6.86
C ASN A 109 17.57 18.75 -6.04
N SER A 110 18.64 18.25 -5.43
CA SER A 110 18.64 17.07 -4.57
C SER A 110 18.88 17.42 -3.10
N ASP A 111 18.29 18.53 -2.62
CA ASP A 111 18.34 18.91 -1.22
C ASP A 111 17.33 18.09 -0.43
N PHE A 112 17.82 16.97 0.10
CA PHE A 112 17.01 16.10 0.94
C PHE A 112 16.86 16.67 2.35
N VAL A 113 15.61 16.71 2.83
CA VAL A 113 15.30 16.96 4.23
C VAL A 113 15.43 15.64 4.99
N ASN A 114 16.17 15.67 6.11
CA ASN A 114 16.33 14.52 6.99
C ASN A 114 15.53 14.76 8.28
N MET A 115 14.63 13.84 8.61
CA MET A 115 13.74 13.93 9.78
C MET A 115 13.92 12.71 10.68
N ASN A 116 13.74 12.90 11.98
CA ASN A 116 13.64 11.78 12.92
C ASN A 116 12.31 11.06 12.71
N THR A 117 12.36 9.73 12.67
CA THR A 117 11.18 8.86 12.67
C THR A 117 11.48 7.56 13.40
N ASN A 118 10.54 6.61 13.37
CA ASN A 118 10.74 5.26 13.88
C ASN A 118 9.96 4.25 13.03
N TYR A 119 10.26 2.97 13.23
CA TYR A 119 9.66 1.88 12.46
C TYR A 119 8.14 1.90 12.50
N PHE A 120 7.52 2.07 13.67
CA PHE A 120 6.06 2.07 13.78
C PHE A 120 5.40 3.30 13.15
N ARG A 121 6.05 4.47 13.18
CA ARG A 121 5.58 5.67 12.49
C ARG A 121 5.57 5.49 10.99
N GLU A 122 6.61 4.88 10.44
CA GLU A 122 6.72 4.61 9.00
C GLU A 122 5.79 3.47 8.56
N LEU A 123 5.64 2.41 9.36
CA LEU A 123 4.65 1.37 9.08
C LEU A 123 3.22 1.93 9.08
N THR A 124 2.91 2.87 9.99
CA THR A 124 1.62 3.57 10.01
C THR A 124 1.43 4.40 8.74
N TYR A 125 2.47 5.08 8.26
CA TYR A 125 2.41 5.82 7.00
C TYR A 125 2.11 4.90 5.82
N ASN A 126 2.79 3.75 5.72
CA ASN A 126 2.55 2.77 4.67
C ASN A 126 1.13 2.19 4.72
N ILE A 127 0.58 1.96 5.92
CA ILE A 127 -0.81 1.52 6.12
C ILE A 127 -1.79 2.54 5.54
N GLU A 128 -1.68 3.82 5.92
CA GLU A 128 -2.60 4.86 5.46
C GLU A 128 -2.45 5.11 3.95
N HIS A 129 -1.21 5.07 3.44
CA HIS A 129 -0.94 5.18 2.01
C HIS A 129 -1.54 4.01 1.21
N ALA A 130 -1.43 2.78 1.73
CA ALA A 130 -2.06 1.62 1.10
C ALA A 130 -3.59 1.73 1.10
N VAL A 131 -4.22 2.14 2.20
CA VAL A 131 -5.67 2.36 2.25
C VAL A 131 -6.11 3.42 1.23
N HIS A 132 -5.34 4.51 1.09
CA HIS A 132 -5.59 5.54 0.08
C HIS A 132 -5.54 4.98 -1.34
N HIS A 133 -4.51 4.20 -1.68
CA HIS A 133 -4.42 3.59 -3.00
C HIS A 133 -5.44 2.48 -3.24
N MET A 134 -5.83 1.72 -2.22
CA MET A 134 -6.94 0.77 -2.31
C MET A 134 -8.25 1.48 -2.64
N ALA A 135 -8.50 2.68 -2.10
CA ALA A 135 -9.68 3.47 -2.46
C ALA A 135 -9.66 3.92 -3.93
N ILE A 136 -8.49 4.26 -4.47
CA ILE A 136 -8.31 4.58 -5.89
C ILE A 136 -8.49 3.33 -6.76
N ILE A 137 -7.84 2.22 -6.42
CA ILE A 137 -7.95 0.94 -7.10
C ILE A 137 -9.41 0.48 -7.14
N LYS A 138 -10.17 0.69 -6.06
CA LYS A 138 -11.61 0.39 -6.01
C LYS A 138 -12.38 1.10 -7.11
N ILE A 139 -12.05 2.34 -7.45
CA ILE A 139 -12.67 3.08 -8.56
C ILE A 139 -12.34 2.38 -9.89
N GLY A 140 -11.06 2.07 -10.12
CA GLY A 140 -10.63 1.38 -11.35
C GLY A 140 -11.27 0.01 -11.53
N ILE A 141 -11.30 -0.82 -10.47
CA ILE A 141 -11.95 -2.14 -10.51
C ILE A 141 -13.43 -2.01 -10.90
N ARG A 142 -14.14 -1.01 -10.38
CA ARG A 142 -15.56 -0.80 -10.73
C ARG A 142 -15.77 -0.39 -12.18
N GLU A 143 -14.79 0.23 -12.83
CA GLU A 143 -14.84 0.59 -14.24
C GLU A 143 -14.49 -0.59 -15.14
N ILE A 144 -13.34 -1.21 -14.92
CA ILE A 144 -12.76 -2.14 -15.90
C ILE A 144 -13.01 -3.61 -15.57
N ALA A 145 -13.37 -3.93 -14.33
CA ALA A 145 -13.53 -5.30 -13.87
C ALA A 145 -14.73 -5.43 -12.88
N PRO A 146 -15.94 -5.02 -13.29
CA PRO A 146 -17.09 -4.85 -12.39
C PRO A 146 -17.60 -6.16 -11.76
N SER A 147 -17.24 -7.32 -12.32
CA SER A 147 -17.55 -8.65 -11.79
C SER A 147 -16.74 -9.02 -10.55
N LEU A 148 -15.63 -8.32 -10.25
CA LEU A 148 -14.83 -8.59 -9.06
C LEU A 148 -15.60 -8.26 -7.78
N THR A 149 -15.53 -9.19 -6.84
CA THR A 149 -16.12 -9.02 -5.51
C THR A 149 -15.08 -8.40 -4.59
N LEU A 150 -15.33 -7.16 -4.18
CA LEU A 150 -14.49 -6.45 -3.23
C LEU A 150 -14.95 -6.73 -1.78
N PRO A 151 -14.02 -6.91 -0.83
CA PRO A 151 -14.35 -6.83 0.60
C PRO A 151 -15.10 -5.54 0.92
N ALA A 152 -16.05 -5.60 1.84
CA ALA A 152 -16.91 -4.46 2.18
C ALA A 152 -16.10 -3.24 2.66
N ASP A 153 -15.01 -3.51 3.37
CA ASP A 153 -14.07 -2.54 3.94
C ASP A 153 -12.88 -2.20 3.02
N PHE A 154 -12.81 -2.76 1.80
CA PHE A 154 -11.70 -2.51 0.88
C PHE A 154 -11.57 -1.02 0.55
N GLY A 155 -10.39 -0.47 0.84
CA GLY A 155 -10.07 0.96 0.66
C GLY A 155 -10.80 1.89 1.64
N ILE A 156 -11.26 1.40 2.79
CA ILE A 156 -11.92 2.20 3.82
C ILE A 156 -11.03 2.27 5.07
N ALA A 157 -10.72 3.49 5.52
CA ALA A 157 -9.95 3.68 6.74
C ALA A 157 -10.68 3.12 7.97
N ALA A 158 -9.92 2.55 8.92
CA ALA A 158 -10.47 1.95 10.13
C ALA A 158 -11.26 2.95 10.99
N SER A 159 -10.89 4.24 10.97
CA SER A 159 -11.64 5.31 11.64
C SER A 159 -13.05 5.48 11.05
N THR A 160 -13.17 5.45 9.73
CA THR A 160 -14.45 5.53 9.00
C THR A 160 -15.35 4.34 9.33
N ILE A 161 -14.77 3.13 9.37
CA ILE A 161 -15.51 1.90 9.75
C ILE A 161 -16.06 2.04 11.18
N ARG A 162 -15.23 2.45 12.14
CA ARG A 162 -15.67 2.69 13.53
C ARG A 162 -16.78 3.73 13.60
N HIS A 163 -16.68 4.81 12.83
CA HIS A 163 -17.71 5.85 12.79
C HIS A 163 -19.05 5.30 12.28
N GLN A 164 -19.05 4.53 11.19
CA GLN A 164 -20.26 3.90 10.64
C GLN A 164 -20.93 2.94 11.64
N HIS A 165 -20.15 2.10 12.33
CA HIS A 165 -20.68 1.23 13.38
C HIS A 165 -21.29 2.01 14.55
N SER A 166 -20.66 3.12 14.96
CA SER A 166 -21.20 3.96 16.04
C SER A 166 -22.53 4.61 15.69
N GLN A 167 -22.70 5.05 14.44
CA GLN A 167 -23.98 5.61 13.97
C GLN A 167 -25.09 4.56 13.94
N LEU A 168 -24.79 3.35 13.45
CA LEU A 168 -25.74 2.23 13.40
C LEU A 168 -26.20 1.77 14.80
N ALA A 169 -25.33 1.86 15.80
CA ALA A 169 -25.68 1.53 17.18
C ALA A 169 -26.55 2.60 17.87
N THR A 170 -26.45 3.86 17.44
CA THR A 170 -27.21 5.00 18.01
C THR A 170 -28.57 5.18 17.34
N SER A 171 -28.79 4.56 16.18
CA SER A 171 -30.04 4.59 15.41
C SER A 171 -30.94 3.36 15.61
N ARG A 172 -30.60 2.50 16.59
CA ARG A 172 -31.41 1.38 17.09
C ARG A 172 -31.88 1.68 18.51
#